data_AF-A0A973Z0P6-F1
#
_entry.id   AF-A0A973Z0P6-F1
#
_cell.length_a   1.000
_cell.length_b   1.000
_cell.length_c   1.000
_cell.angle_alpha   90.00
_cell.angle_beta   90.00
_cell.angle_gamma   90.00
#
_symmetry.space_group_name_H-M   'P 1'
#
loop_
_entity.id
_entity.type
_entity.pdbx_description
1 polymer ?
#
loop_
_entity_poly.entity_id
_entity_poly.type
_entity_poly.pdbx_seq_one_letter_code
_entity_poly.pdbx_strand_id
1 'polypeptide(L)'
;VLAAVAEAWAGSCVVEGDAVRAAELLGAARALRGVPAVPVDADVLVASDAARAALGAEGFAAASARGAGFGRDGLLAVLRA
;
A
#
# COMPACT_ATOMS: atom_id res chain seq x y z
N VAL A 1 -4.02 10.55 -8.78
CA VAL A 1 -3.31 9.69 -9.76
C VAL A 1 -2.28 8.79 -9.08
N LEU A 2 -1.15 9.31 -8.58
CA LEU A 2 -0.08 8.47 -8.03
C LEU A 2 -0.53 7.54 -6.88
N ALA A 3 -1.33 8.03 -5.94
CA ALA A 3 -1.90 7.21 -4.87
C ALA A 3 -2.83 6.09 -5.39
N ALA A 4 -3.63 6.37 -6.43
CA ALA A 4 -4.50 5.36 -7.04
C ALA A 4 -3.71 4.31 -7.81
N VAL A 5 -2.60 4.69 -8.46
CA VAL A 5 -1.68 3.75 -9.10
C VAL A 5 -1.04 2.82 -8.06
N ALA A 6 -0.60 3.37 -6.93
CA ALA A 6 -0.03 2.57 -5.84
C ALA A 6 -1.05 1.59 -5.23
N GLU A 7 -2.30 2.00 -5.07
CA GLU A 7 -3.40 1.13 -4.63
C GLU A 7 -3.68 -0.01 -5.61
N ALA A 8 -3.79 0.31 -6.91
CA ALA A 8 -4.00 -0.71 -7.94
C ALA A 8 -2.84 -1.73 -7.96
N TRP A 9 -1.60 -1.24 -7.85
CA TRP A 9 -0.44 -2.12 -7.85
C TRP A 9 -0.31 -2.95 -6.58
N ALA A 10 -0.73 -2.41 -5.42
CA ALA A 10 -0.80 -3.18 -4.19
C ALA A 10 -1.71 -4.42 -4.34
N GLY A 11 -2.81 -4.28 -5.10
CA GLY A 11 -3.67 -5.41 -5.46
C GLY A 11 -2.91 -6.50 -6.23
N SER A 12 -2.10 -6.13 -7.23
CA SER A 12 -1.25 -7.09 -7.96
C SER A 12 -0.22 -7.76 -7.05
N CYS A 13 0.45 -7.01 -6.16
CA CYS A 13 1.43 -7.57 -5.23
C CYS A 13 0.80 -8.63 -4.29
N VAL A 14 -0.45 -8.43 -3.86
CA VAL A 14 -1.17 -9.46 -3.09
C VAL A 14 -1.37 -10.74 -3.91
N VAL A 15 -1.77 -10.63 -5.18
CA VAL A 15 -1.95 -11.79 -6.07
C VAL A 15 -0.62 -12.53 -6.30
N GLU A 16 0.49 -11.80 -6.36
CA GLU A 16 1.84 -12.34 -6.51
C GLU A 16 2.43 -12.89 -5.21
N GLY A 17 1.74 -12.72 -4.08
CA GLY A 17 2.20 -13.18 -2.76
C GLY A 17 3.18 -12.23 -2.06
N ASP A 18 3.46 -11.05 -2.62
CA ASP A 18 4.28 -10.02 -1.99
C ASP A 18 3.44 -9.08 -1.11
N ALA A 19 3.02 -9.62 0.03
CA ALA A 19 2.23 -8.88 1.01
C ALA A 19 2.98 -7.69 1.62
N VAL A 20 4.32 -7.77 1.72
CA VAL A 20 5.15 -6.68 2.24
C VAL A 20 5.07 -5.49 1.31
N ARG A 21 5.27 -5.72 0.01
CA ARG A 21 5.21 -4.66 -0.99
C ARG A 21 3.82 -4.07 -1.11
N ALA A 22 2.78 -4.89 -1.05
CA ALA A 22 1.40 -4.43 -1.00
C ALA A 22 1.17 -3.46 0.17
N ALA A 23 1.59 -3.83 1.38
CA ALA A 23 1.42 -3.00 2.57
C ALA A 23 2.19 -1.66 2.48
N GLU A 24 3.40 -1.67 1.93
CA GLU A 24 4.18 -0.45 1.67
C GLU A 24 3.46 0.48 0.68
N LEU A 25 2.98 -0.04 -0.45
CA LEU A 25 2.26 0.75 -1.45
C LEU A 25 0.97 1.36 -0.90
N LEU A 26 0.21 0.60 -0.09
CA LEU A 26 -0.98 1.10 0.61
C LEU A 26 -0.65 2.21 1.61
N GLY A 27 0.47 2.08 2.33
CA GLY A 27 0.97 3.12 3.23
C GLY A 27 1.35 4.41 2.48
N ALA A 28 2.07 4.28 1.37
CA ALA A 28 2.45 5.39 0.52
C ALA A 28 1.24 6.12 -0.08
N ALA A 29 0.23 5.36 -0.54
CA ALA A 29 -1.03 5.90 -1.05
C ALA A 29 -1.77 6.72 0.01
N ARG A 30 -1.88 6.20 1.24
CA ARG A 30 -2.49 6.90 2.38
C ARG A 30 -1.76 8.20 2.70
N ALA A 31 -0.42 8.16 2.78
CA ALA A 31 0.39 9.35 3.07
C ALA A 31 0.20 10.45 2.01
N LEU A 32 0.17 10.08 0.72
CA LEU A 32 -0.04 11.05 -0.37
C LEU A 32 -1.43 11.68 -0.40
N ARG A 33 -2.44 11.03 0.20
CA ARG A 33 -3.80 11.60 0.31
C ARG A 33 -3.92 12.62 1.46
N GLY A 34 -2.95 12.67 2.38
CA GLY A 34 -2.86 13.71 3.42
C GLY A 34 -3.94 13.68 4.51
N VAL A 35 -4.86 12.71 4.47
CA VAL A 35 -5.91 12.45 5.46
C VAL A 35 -6.03 10.92 5.56
N PRO A 36 -6.42 10.33 6.70
CA PRO A 36 -6.92 8.97 6.72
C PRO A 36 -8.20 8.89 5.87
N ALA A 37 -8.05 8.93 4.55
CA ALA A 37 -9.10 8.63 3.63
C ALA A 37 -9.49 7.18 3.89
N VAL A 38 -10.72 6.99 4.36
CA VAL A 38 -11.34 5.66 4.36
C VAL A 38 -11.18 5.13 2.93
N PRO A 39 -10.60 3.93 2.74
CA PRO A 39 -10.56 3.34 1.41
C PRO A 39 -11.99 3.24 0.90
N VAL A 40 -12.32 4.02 -0.12
CA VAL A 40 -13.65 4.03 -0.75
C VAL A 40 -13.80 2.91 -1.77
N ASP A 41 -12.68 2.30 -2.16
CA ASP A 41 -12.60 1.26 -3.16
C ASP A 41 -12.53 -0.12 -2.50
N ALA A 42 -13.43 -1.03 -2.90
CA ALA A 42 -13.53 -2.38 -2.38
C ALA A 42 -12.25 -3.18 -2.63
N ASP A 43 -11.59 -2.99 -3.78
CA ASP A 43 -10.38 -3.73 -4.13
C ASP A 43 -9.21 -3.33 -3.22
N VAL A 44 -9.17 -2.07 -2.78
CA VAL A 44 -8.16 -1.57 -1.83
C VAL A 44 -8.39 -2.15 -0.44
N LEU A 45 -9.65 -2.33 -0.04
CA LEU A 45 -9.99 -3.01 1.22
C LEU A 45 -9.56 -4.48 1.17
N VAL A 46 -9.89 -5.19 0.09
CA VAL A 46 -9.49 -6.59 -0.12
C VAL A 46 -7.97 -6.73 -0.10
N ALA A 47 -7.23 -5.88 -0.81
CA ALA A 47 -5.77 -5.90 -0.81
C ALA A 47 -5.19 -5.61 0.59
N SER A 48 -5.76 -4.64 1.31
CA SER A 48 -5.32 -4.31 2.67
C SER A 48 -5.58 -5.46 3.64
N ASP A 49 -6.70 -6.15 3.55
CA ASP A 49 -7.04 -7.28 4.42
C ASP A 49 -6.21 -8.51 4.09
N ALA A 50 -6.00 -8.81 2.81
CA ALA A 50 -5.13 -9.90 2.39
C ALA A 50 -3.67 -9.69 2.84
N ALA A 51 -3.12 -8.48 2.65
CA ALA A 51 -1.78 -8.16 3.13
C ALA A 51 -1.69 -8.25 4.66
N ARG A 52 -2.73 -7.81 5.39
CA ARG A 52 -2.78 -7.93 6.86
C ARG A 52 -2.90 -9.38 7.32
N ALA A 53 -3.66 -10.22 6.62
CA ALA A 53 -3.79 -11.63 6.92
C ALA A 53 -2.44 -12.37 6.73
N ALA A 54 -1.69 -12.02 5.68
CA ALA A 54 -0.40 -12.63 5.38
C ALA A 54 0.73 -12.18 6.35
N LEU A 55 0.76 -10.90 6.75
CA LEU A 55 1.84 -10.34 7.57
C LEU A 55 1.55 -10.33 9.08
N GLY A 56 0.28 -10.50 9.46
CA GLY A 56 -0.20 -10.12 10.78
C GLY A 56 -0.34 -8.60 10.94
N ALA A 57 -1.03 -8.18 12.00
CA ALA A 57 -1.36 -6.78 12.23
C ALA A 57 -0.12 -5.88 12.40
N GLU A 58 0.87 -6.33 13.19
CA GLU A 58 2.10 -5.59 13.44
C GLU A 58 2.99 -5.51 12.20
N GLY A 59 3.16 -6.63 11.48
CA GLY A 59 3.94 -6.68 10.24
C GLY A 59 3.36 -5.77 9.16
N PHE A 60 2.03 -5.80 9.01
CA PHE A 60 1.33 -4.87 8.12
C PHE A 60 1.52 -3.41 8.54
N ALA A 61 1.37 -3.09 9.83
CA ALA A 61 1.52 -1.74 10.33
C ALA A 61 2.94 -1.20 10.10
N ALA A 62 3.97 -2.03 10.36
CA ALA A 62 5.36 -1.66 10.12
C ALA A 62 5.65 -1.42 8.64
N ALA A 63 5.20 -2.31 7.75
CA ALA A 63 5.37 -2.14 6.31
C ALA A 63 4.62 -0.91 5.77
N SER A 64 3.37 -0.72 6.22
CA SER A 64 2.59 0.46 5.85
C SER A 64 3.25 1.76 6.34
N ALA A 65 3.82 1.79 7.54
CA ALA A 65 4.56 2.93 8.05
C ALA A 65 5.84 3.22 7.24
N ARG A 66 6.59 2.19 6.81
CA ARG A 66 7.74 2.38 5.90
C ARG A 66 7.30 3.02 4.59
N GLY A 67 6.24 2.48 3.97
CA GLY A 67 5.71 3.00 2.72
C GLY A 67 5.20 4.44 2.83
N ALA A 68 4.56 4.79 3.95
CA ALA A 68 4.15 6.17 4.23
C ALA A 68 5.33 7.16 4.24
N GLY A 69 6.54 6.69 4.57
CA GLY A 69 7.76 7.47 4.55
C GLY A 69 8.37 7.73 3.16
N PHE A 70 7.89 7.11 2.09
CA PHE A 70 8.47 7.26 0.75
C PHE A 70 8.33 8.67 0.17
N GLY A 71 7.27 9.40 0.54
CA GLY A 71 6.90 10.63 -0.15
C GLY A 71 6.61 10.39 -1.64
N ARG A 72 6.50 11.48 -2.41
CA ARG A 72 6.16 11.39 -3.84
C ARG A 72 7.27 10.76 -4.67
N ASP A 73 8.50 11.23 -4.51
CA ASP A 73 9.62 10.84 -5.36
C ASP A 73 10.11 9.43 -5.04
N GLY A 74 10.13 9.04 -3.76
CA GLY A 74 10.43 7.68 -3.34
C GLY A 74 9.40 6.69 -3.87
N LEU A 75 8.11 7.03 -3.84
CA LEU A 75 7.07 6.19 -4.43
C LEU A 75 7.26 6.06 -5.96
N LEU A 76 7.57 7.16 -6.66
CA LEU A 76 7.84 7.09 -8.11
C LEU A 76 9.04 6.19 -8.44
N ALA A 77 10.09 6.19 -7.63
CA ALA A 77 11.21 5.27 -7.80
C ALA A 77 10.78 3.81 -7.58
N VAL A 78 9.97 3.58 -6.54
CA VAL A 78 9.36 2.28 -6.22
C VAL A 78 8.50 1.75 -7.38
N LEU A 79 7.71 2.60 -8.04
CA LEU A 79 6.83 2.26 -9.17
C LEU A 79 7.57 1.93 -10.48
N ARG A 80 8.86 2.23 -10.57
CA ARG A 80 9.67 2.04 -11.78
C ARG A 80 10.64 0.86 -11.68
N ALA A 81 10.80 0.31 -10.49
CA ALA A 81 11.65 -0.85 -10.20
C ALA A 81 10.86 -2.13 -10.46
#